data_AF-A0AAD3ZB42-F1
#
_entry.id   AF-A0AAD3ZB42-F1
#
_cell.length_a   1.000
_cell.length_b   1.000
_cell.length_c   1.000
_cell.angle_alpha   90.00
_cell.angle_beta   90.00
_cell.angle_gamma   90.00
#
_symmetry.space_group_name_H-M   'P 1'
#
loop_
_entity.id
_entity.type
_entity.pdbx_description
1 polymer ?
#
loop_
_entity_poly.entity_id
_entity_poly.type
_entity_poly.pdbx_seq_one_letter_code
_entity_poly.pdbx_strand_id
1 'polypeptide(L)'
;MALEKDRSSKVRRKGSVARKSHPGLPGPKTLDLVDVFLFLADARIPWTTRKLAEPYLTKTRRIYVLTKPDMANPEETERWVKAFADRGELAFPVDCKTGSGLKDLLARLGEERDRILEKQAAGELARPLRLMLFGVPNVGKSSLANRLLGSQKAPFGARPGLTRGSNWLKGKGYLMVLDTPGVLDTSVVKGEAKMKLAASWALPENAYDVQDVAVYLASRLPGVKDPVAYIEEFGRGRGFLASGGAVEFERASKGVLQAFREGRLGRITLEKPEDFPEFGGAREPNGKETGEKP
;
A
#
# COMPACT_ATOMS: atom_id res chain seq x y z
N MET A 1 -37.44 -33.97 -46.36
CA MET A 1 -37.75 -32.64 -45.79
C MET A 1 -37.06 -32.53 -44.44
N ALA A 2 -36.41 -31.41 -44.21
CA ALA A 2 -35.27 -31.23 -43.31
C ALA A 2 -35.63 -31.07 -41.80
N LEU A 3 -34.59 -31.31 -40.99
CA LEU A 3 -34.42 -31.06 -39.56
C LEU A 3 -34.71 -29.61 -39.14
N GLU A 4 -35.21 -29.39 -37.91
CA GLU A 4 -34.83 -28.28 -37.00
C GLU A 4 -35.45 -28.48 -35.60
N LYS A 5 -34.67 -28.82 -34.56
CA LYS A 5 -33.94 -27.96 -33.59
C LYS A 5 -34.78 -27.41 -32.42
N ASP A 6 -34.59 -28.08 -31.28
CA ASP A 6 -34.04 -27.55 -30.03
C ASP A 6 -34.60 -26.21 -29.49
N ARG A 7 -35.49 -26.32 -28.49
CA ARG A 7 -35.95 -25.19 -27.66
C ARG A 7 -35.11 -25.09 -26.38
N SER A 8 -33.95 -24.44 -26.50
CA SER A 8 -33.23 -23.85 -25.37
C SER A 8 -33.73 -22.41 -25.14
N SER A 9 -34.41 -22.15 -24.03
CA SER A 9 -34.80 -20.80 -23.61
C SER A 9 -33.96 -20.30 -22.43
N LYS A 10 -32.87 -19.61 -22.80
CA LYS A 10 -32.16 -18.52 -22.12
C LYS A 10 -32.52 -18.26 -20.64
N VAL A 11 -31.68 -18.81 -19.75
CA VAL A 11 -31.41 -18.21 -18.43
C VAL A 11 -30.75 -16.84 -18.64
N ARG A 12 -31.41 -15.78 -18.18
CA ARG A 12 -30.89 -14.40 -18.19
C ARG A 12 -29.59 -14.33 -17.37
N ARG A 13 -28.47 -14.07 -18.03
CA ARG A 13 -27.20 -13.69 -17.37
C ARG A 13 -27.40 -12.34 -16.69
N LYS A 14 -27.22 -12.30 -15.36
CA LYS A 14 -27.13 -11.06 -14.56
C LYS A 14 -26.07 -10.14 -15.18
N GLY A 15 -26.42 -8.86 -15.33
CA GLY A 15 -25.64 -7.85 -16.02
C GLY A 15 -24.22 -7.71 -15.49
N SER A 16 -23.27 -7.59 -16.41
CA SER A 16 -21.92 -7.17 -16.11
C SER A 16 -21.95 -5.73 -15.60
N VAL A 17 -21.62 -5.53 -14.32
CA VAL A 17 -21.32 -4.20 -13.80
C VAL A 17 -20.18 -3.64 -14.65
N ALA A 18 -20.42 -2.52 -15.33
CA ALA A 18 -19.41 -1.86 -16.14
C ALA A 18 -18.18 -1.58 -15.27
N ARG A 19 -17.03 -2.16 -15.63
CA ARG A 19 -15.76 -1.93 -14.92
C ARG A 19 -15.38 -0.46 -15.14
N LYS A 20 -15.66 0.41 -14.16
CA LYS A 20 -15.18 1.80 -14.18
C LYS A 20 -13.66 1.77 -14.29
N SER A 21 -13.12 2.40 -15.34
CA SER A 21 -11.69 2.67 -15.45
C SER A 21 -11.28 3.57 -14.29
N HIS A 22 -10.43 3.08 -13.39
CA HIS A 22 -9.87 3.92 -12.33
C HIS A 22 -8.59 4.58 -12.85
N PRO A 23 -8.38 5.88 -12.61
CA PRO A 23 -7.12 6.55 -12.92
C PRO A 23 -5.95 5.75 -12.35
N GLY A 24 -4.93 5.47 -13.18
CA GLY A 24 -3.73 4.72 -12.79
C GLY A 24 -3.80 3.20 -12.94
N LEU A 25 -4.99 2.58 -13.09
CA LEU A 25 -5.08 1.14 -13.38
C LEU A 25 -4.77 0.84 -14.85
N PRO A 26 -4.01 -0.22 -15.13
CA PRO A 26 -3.99 -0.80 -16.46
C PRO A 26 -5.42 -1.15 -16.92
N GLY A 27 -5.66 -1.06 -18.22
CA GLY A 27 -6.97 -1.40 -18.79
C GLY A 27 -7.44 -2.81 -18.37
N PRO A 28 -8.75 -3.09 -18.39
CA PRO A 28 -9.33 -4.36 -17.92
C PRO A 28 -8.63 -5.63 -18.43
N LYS A 29 -8.15 -5.59 -19.68
CA LYS A 29 -7.41 -6.69 -20.33
C LYS A 29 -6.10 -7.03 -19.62
N THR A 30 -5.36 -6.05 -19.11
CA THR A 30 -4.11 -6.27 -18.38
C THR A 30 -4.37 -6.83 -16.99
N LEU A 31 -5.42 -6.36 -16.31
CA LEU A 31 -5.81 -6.90 -15.01
C LEU A 31 -6.21 -8.38 -15.10
N ASP A 32 -6.78 -8.82 -16.22
CA ASP A 32 -7.13 -10.22 -16.48
C ASP A 32 -5.93 -11.14 -16.68
N LEU A 33 -4.73 -10.60 -16.86
CA LEU A 33 -3.48 -11.38 -16.94
C LEU A 33 -2.81 -11.61 -15.59
N VAL A 34 -3.26 -10.93 -14.53
CA VAL A 34 -2.67 -11.00 -13.19
C VAL A 34 -3.27 -12.16 -12.40
N ASP A 35 -2.42 -12.99 -11.80
CA ASP A 35 -2.81 -14.12 -10.97
C ASP A 35 -3.01 -13.70 -9.51
N VAL A 36 -2.07 -12.93 -8.96
CA VAL A 36 -2.05 -12.50 -7.56
C VAL A 36 -1.75 -11.01 -7.46
N PHE A 37 -2.56 -10.32 -6.67
CA PHE A 37 -2.38 -8.91 -6.36
C PHE A 37 -1.67 -8.79 -5.00
N LEU A 38 -0.48 -8.18 -5.00
CA LEU A 38 0.25 -7.84 -3.78
C LEU A 38 -0.08 -6.40 -3.39
N PHE A 39 -0.87 -6.22 -2.34
CA PHE A 39 -1.21 -4.92 -1.80
C PHE A 39 -0.23 -4.53 -0.70
N LEU A 40 0.64 -3.58 -1.00
CA LEU A 40 1.61 -3.06 -0.06
C LEU A 40 0.96 -1.96 0.78
N ALA A 41 1.04 -2.14 2.09
CA ALA A 41 0.64 -1.18 3.11
C ALA A 41 1.84 -0.84 3.98
N ASP A 42 1.97 0.41 4.40
CA ASP A 42 3.05 0.82 5.31
C ASP A 42 2.72 0.31 6.71
N ALA A 43 3.60 -0.47 7.34
CA ALA A 43 3.36 -1.08 8.66
C ALA A 43 3.12 -0.04 9.77
N ARG A 44 3.48 1.23 9.54
CA ARG A 44 3.24 2.33 10.47
C ARG A 44 1.83 2.91 10.37
N ILE A 45 1.15 2.71 9.24
CA ILE A 45 -0.25 3.13 8.97
C ILE A 45 -1.00 2.06 8.14
N PRO A 46 -1.15 0.82 8.66
CA PRO A 46 -1.57 -0.33 7.86
C PRO A 46 -2.97 -0.19 7.28
N TRP A 47 -3.93 0.33 8.05
CA TRP A 47 -5.31 0.43 7.62
C TRP A 47 -5.54 1.59 6.66
N THR A 48 -4.98 2.78 6.94
CA THR A 48 -5.13 3.93 6.01
C THR A 48 -4.60 3.57 4.62
N THR A 49 -3.43 2.94 4.54
CA THR A 49 -2.84 2.57 3.24
C THR A 49 -3.60 1.43 2.56
N ARG A 50 -4.06 0.43 3.32
CA ARG A 50 -4.90 -0.66 2.79
C ARG A 50 -6.26 -0.16 2.31
N LYS A 51 -6.92 0.75 3.03
CA LYS A 51 -8.27 1.25 2.71
C LYS A 51 -8.31 1.98 1.36
N LEU A 52 -7.24 2.68 1.00
CA LEU A 52 -7.14 3.31 -0.34
C LEU A 52 -7.09 2.31 -1.49
N ALA A 53 -6.69 1.08 -1.23
CA ALA A 53 -6.71 0.05 -2.25
C ALA A 53 -8.12 -0.50 -2.49
N GLU A 54 -9.10 -0.24 -1.60
CA GLU A 54 -10.44 -0.86 -1.62
C GLU A 54 -11.17 -0.78 -2.96
N PRO A 55 -11.25 0.38 -3.64
CA PRO A 55 -11.88 0.47 -4.97
C PRO A 55 -11.21 -0.42 -6.03
N TYR A 56 -9.94 -0.74 -5.82
CA TYR A 56 -9.08 -1.52 -6.71
C TYR A 56 -9.14 -3.03 -6.39
N LEU A 57 -9.80 -3.41 -5.30
CA LEU A 57 -9.92 -4.78 -4.83
C LEU A 57 -10.95 -5.62 -5.61
N THR A 58 -11.20 -5.37 -6.90
CA THR A 58 -12.25 -6.11 -7.66
C THR A 58 -11.87 -7.55 -8.05
N LYS A 59 -10.65 -8.00 -7.71
CA LYS A 59 -10.09 -9.33 -8.03
C LYS A 59 -10.10 -10.26 -6.82
N THR A 60 -10.15 -11.56 -7.05
CA THR A 60 -10.40 -12.58 -6.01
C THR A 60 -9.17 -13.06 -5.24
N ARG A 61 -7.94 -12.73 -5.66
CA ARG A 61 -6.70 -13.22 -5.01
C ARG A 61 -5.78 -12.07 -4.61
N ARG A 62 -5.76 -11.77 -3.31
CA ARG A 62 -5.09 -10.61 -2.72
C ARG A 62 -4.23 -11.08 -1.56
N ILE A 63 -2.99 -10.63 -1.54
CA ILE A 63 -2.09 -10.81 -0.41
C ILE A 63 -1.62 -9.42 0.00
N TYR A 64 -1.72 -9.13 1.29
CA TYR A 64 -1.25 -7.89 1.86
C TYR A 64 0.21 -8.03 2.30
N VAL A 65 1.00 -7.00 2.06
CA VAL A 65 2.41 -6.93 2.45
C VAL A 65 2.58 -5.68 3.31
N LEU A 66 2.84 -5.88 4.60
CA LEU A 66 3.12 -4.77 5.53
C LEU A 66 4.60 -4.40 5.40
N THR A 67 4.90 -3.32 4.68
CA THR A 67 6.27 -2.88 4.44
C THR A 67 6.82 -2.00 5.56
N LYS A 68 8.14 -1.86 5.61
CA LYS A 68 8.85 -1.08 6.64
C LYS A 68 8.58 -1.53 8.09
N PRO A 69 8.46 -2.85 8.38
CA PRO A 69 8.27 -3.32 9.75
C PRO A 69 9.48 -2.99 10.65
N ASP A 70 10.66 -2.72 10.06
CA ASP A 70 11.85 -2.24 10.77
C ASP A 70 11.66 -0.88 11.46
N MET A 71 10.72 -0.06 10.95
CA MET A 71 10.38 1.27 11.45
C MET A 71 9.05 1.32 12.22
N ALA A 72 8.28 0.23 12.22
CA ALA A 72 7.00 0.13 12.89
C ALA A 72 7.15 -0.52 14.27
N ASN A 73 6.23 -0.24 15.19
CA ASN A 73 6.17 -0.96 16.45
C ASN A 73 5.90 -2.46 16.15
N PRO A 74 6.74 -3.38 16.66
CA PRO A 74 6.62 -4.81 16.34
C PRO A 74 5.34 -5.43 16.92
N GLU A 75 4.97 -5.09 18.16
CA GLU A 75 3.74 -5.58 18.80
C GLU A 75 2.50 -5.10 18.03
N GLU A 76 2.47 -3.83 17.62
CA GLU A 76 1.38 -3.32 16.80
C GLU A 76 1.34 -3.98 15.41
N THR A 77 2.51 -4.27 14.82
CA THR A 77 2.58 -4.99 13.54
C THR A 77 1.95 -6.37 13.66
N GLU A 78 2.23 -7.11 14.72
CA GLU A 78 1.62 -8.42 14.99
C GLU A 78 0.11 -8.32 15.22
N ARG A 79 -0.34 -7.30 15.97
CA ARG A 79 -1.78 -7.03 16.17
C ARG A 79 -2.49 -6.76 14.85
N TRP A 80 -1.87 -6.00 13.94
CA TRP A 80 -2.41 -5.75 12.60
C TRP A 80 -2.45 -7.00 11.71
N VAL A 81 -1.42 -7.85 11.76
CA VAL A 81 -1.42 -9.14 11.04
C VAL A 81 -2.59 -10.00 11.52
N LYS A 82 -2.79 -10.11 12.84
CA LYS A 82 -3.92 -10.84 13.41
C LYS A 82 -5.26 -10.23 13.00
N ALA A 83 -5.41 -8.92 13.12
CA ALA A 83 -6.63 -8.20 12.77
C ALA A 83 -7.02 -8.38 11.29
N PHE A 84 -6.04 -8.41 10.38
CA PHE A 84 -6.28 -8.75 8.98
C PHE A 84 -6.65 -10.23 8.80
N ALA A 85 -5.95 -11.15 9.48
CA ALA A 85 -6.24 -12.57 9.41
C ALA A 85 -7.67 -12.92 9.89
N ASP A 86 -8.15 -12.29 10.96
CA ASP A 86 -9.51 -12.44 11.49
C ASP A 86 -10.59 -12.02 10.47
N ARG A 87 -10.22 -11.20 9.47
CA ARG A 87 -11.06 -10.79 8.34
C ARG A 87 -10.86 -11.65 7.09
N GLY A 88 -10.07 -12.70 7.16
CA GLY A 88 -9.67 -13.51 6.01
C GLY A 88 -8.68 -12.82 5.07
N GLU A 89 -8.04 -11.75 5.52
CA GLU A 89 -7.03 -11.00 4.76
C GLU A 89 -5.63 -11.43 5.19
N LEU A 90 -4.89 -12.10 4.31
CA LEU A 90 -3.54 -12.58 4.62
C LEU A 90 -2.53 -11.45 4.49
N ALA A 91 -1.77 -11.21 5.57
CA ALA A 91 -0.82 -10.12 5.66
C ALA A 91 0.56 -10.61 6.06
N PHE A 92 1.59 -10.18 5.33
CA PHE A 92 2.97 -10.56 5.55
C PHE A 92 3.82 -9.32 5.83
N PRO A 93 4.36 -9.15 7.05
CA PRO A 93 5.37 -8.14 7.31
C PRO A 93 6.64 -8.42 6.52
N VAL A 94 7.09 -7.47 5.70
CA VAL A 94 8.30 -7.63 4.88
C VAL A 94 9.15 -6.37 4.95
N ASP A 95 10.36 -6.51 5.51
CA ASP A 95 11.40 -5.51 5.34
C ASP A 95 12.01 -5.65 3.95
N CYS A 96 11.62 -4.76 3.04
CA CYS A 96 12.08 -4.77 1.67
C CYS A 96 13.58 -4.39 1.54
N LYS A 97 14.18 -3.77 2.57
CA LYS A 97 15.60 -3.42 2.59
C LYS A 97 16.48 -4.60 2.98
N THR A 98 16.09 -5.42 3.94
CA THR A 98 16.90 -6.58 4.37
C THR A 98 16.44 -7.89 3.73
N GLY A 99 15.17 -7.98 3.35
CA GLY A 99 14.52 -9.22 2.91
C GLY A 99 13.89 -10.03 4.05
N SER A 100 13.90 -9.52 5.29
CA SER A 100 13.19 -10.17 6.40
C SER A 100 11.70 -10.34 6.09
N GLY A 101 11.12 -11.48 6.46
CA GLY A 101 9.73 -11.85 6.16
C GLY A 101 9.45 -12.30 4.72
N LEU A 102 10.41 -12.17 3.80
CA LEU A 102 10.22 -12.55 2.39
C LEU A 102 10.00 -14.06 2.20
N LYS A 103 10.59 -14.89 3.05
CA LYS A 103 10.48 -16.35 2.99
C LYS A 103 9.02 -16.80 3.08
N ASP A 104 8.27 -16.26 4.04
CA ASP A 104 6.88 -16.65 4.29
C ASP A 104 5.96 -16.16 3.15
N LEU A 105 6.21 -14.95 2.64
CA LEU A 105 5.54 -14.45 1.44
C LEU A 105 5.79 -15.35 0.23
N LEU A 106 7.05 -15.77 -0.01
CA LEU A 106 7.40 -16.66 -1.12
C LEU A 106 6.80 -18.06 -0.97
N ALA A 107 6.72 -18.60 0.25
CA ALA A 107 6.05 -19.86 0.53
C ALA A 107 4.58 -19.79 0.13
N ARG A 108 3.87 -18.74 0.55
CA ARG A 108 2.46 -18.54 0.18
C ARG A 108 2.27 -18.34 -1.32
N LEU A 109 3.16 -17.60 -1.98
CA LEU A 109 3.13 -17.45 -3.44
C LEU A 109 3.35 -18.79 -4.16
N GLY A 110 4.13 -19.69 -3.58
CA GLY A 110 4.32 -21.06 -4.08
C GLY A 110 3.03 -21.87 -4.01
N GLU A 111 2.33 -21.82 -2.87
CA GLU A 111 1.01 -22.45 -2.72
C GLU A 111 -0.01 -21.90 -3.73
N GLU A 112 -0.03 -20.58 -3.96
CA GLU A 112 -0.93 -19.97 -4.94
C GLU A 112 -0.59 -20.38 -6.37
N ARG A 113 0.71 -20.52 -6.70
CA ARG A 113 1.14 -21.08 -7.98
C ARG A 113 0.60 -22.50 -8.15
N ASP A 114 0.83 -23.37 -7.17
CA ASP A 114 0.46 -24.79 -7.28
C ASP A 114 -1.05 -24.95 -7.47
N ARG A 115 -1.86 -24.19 -6.72
CA ARG A 115 -3.32 -24.11 -6.89
C ARG A 115 -3.77 -23.61 -8.27
N ILE A 116 -2.96 -22.79 -8.95
CA ILE A 116 -3.26 -22.32 -10.31
C ILE A 116 -2.91 -23.42 -11.30
N LEU A 117 -1.74 -24.04 -11.17
CA LEU A 117 -1.28 -25.12 -12.04
C LEU A 117 -2.23 -26.33 -12.00
N GLU A 118 -2.71 -26.71 -10.81
CA GLU A 118 -3.71 -27.79 -10.65
C GLU A 118 -5.02 -27.55 -11.41
N LYS A 119 -5.39 -26.28 -11.63
CA LYS A 119 -6.61 -25.90 -12.34
C LYS A 119 -6.40 -25.74 -13.84
N GLN A 120 -5.16 -25.78 -14.33
CA GLN A 120 -4.89 -25.74 -15.76
C GLN A 120 -5.23 -27.09 -16.38
N ALA A 121 -5.73 -27.08 -17.62
CA ALA A 121 -6.05 -28.31 -18.33
C ALA A 121 -4.79 -29.15 -18.58
N ALA A 122 -4.93 -30.47 -18.55
CA ALA A 122 -3.84 -31.38 -18.89
C ALA A 122 -3.29 -31.04 -20.28
N GLY A 123 -1.98 -30.78 -20.38
CA GLY A 123 -1.30 -30.39 -21.62
C GLY A 123 -0.99 -28.88 -21.74
N GLU A 124 -1.48 -28.03 -20.84
CA GLU A 124 -1.02 -26.64 -20.78
C GLU A 124 0.41 -26.54 -20.22
N LEU A 125 1.26 -25.79 -20.90
CA LEU A 125 2.61 -25.47 -20.41
C LEU A 125 2.52 -24.66 -19.12
N ALA A 126 3.25 -25.10 -18.09
CA ALA A 126 3.36 -24.38 -16.82
C ALA A 126 3.91 -22.97 -17.08
N ARG A 127 3.10 -21.95 -16.79
CA ARG A 127 3.48 -20.55 -16.96
C ARG A 127 3.92 -19.91 -15.64
N PRO A 128 4.72 -18.84 -15.68
CA PRO A 128 5.05 -18.08 -14.47
C PRO A 128 3.80 -17.53 -13.77
N LEU A 129 3.89 -17.45 -12.44
CA LEU A 129 2.95 -16.75 -11.58
C LEU A 129 3.10 -15.24 -11.78
N ARG A 130 2.04 -14.62 -12.27
CA ARG A 130 1.99 -13.21 -12.63
C ARG A 130 1.48 -12.37 -11.46
N LEU A 131 2.37 -11.60 -10.87
CA LEU A 131 2.13 -10.71 -9.75
C LEU A 131 1.92 -9.27 -10.23
N MET A 132 1.05 -8.54 -9.54
CA MET A 132 0.95 -7.09 -9.69
C MET A 132 1.05 -6.44 -8.31
N LEU A 133 1.92 -5.45 -8.19
CA LEU A 133 2.17 -4.75 -6.93
C LEU A 133 1.35 -3.46 -6.87
N PHE A 134 0.60 -3.28 -5.81
CA PHE A 134 -0.25 -2.12 -5.58
C PHE A 134 0.08 -1.44 -4.27
N GLY A 135 -0.19 -0.14 -4.20
CA GLY A 135 0.00 0.63 -2.98
C GLY A 135 0.32 2.09 -3.27
N VAL A 136 0.23 2.91 -2.22
CA VAL A 136 0.51 4.35 -2.26
C VAL A 136 1.96 4.65 -2.68
N PRO A 137 2.28 5.85 -3.17
CA PRO A 137 3.67 6.27 -3.40
C PRO A 137 4.58 5.98 -2.20
N ASN A 138 5.86 5.69 -2.45
CA ASN A 138 6.89 5.48 -1.41
C ASN A 138 6.63 4.36 -0.37
N VAL A 139 5.62 3.51 -0.57
CA VAL A 139 5.34 2.36 0.31
C VAL A 139 6.38 1.23 0.19
N GLY A 140 7.20 1.21 -0.86
CA GLY A 140 8.23 0.17 -1.06
C GLY A 140 7.99 -0.79 -2.22
N LYS A 141 7.09 -0.47 -3.15
CA LYS A 141 6.79 -1.28 -4.36
C LYS A 141 8.04 -1.69 -5.14
N SER A 142 8.87 -0.73 -5.53
CA SER A 142 10.09 -1.01 -6.30
C SER A 142 11.11 -1.83 -5.51
N SER A 143 11.22 -1.59 -4.20
CA SER A 143 12.10 -2.37 -3.32
C SER A 143 11.64 -3.83 -3.22
N LEU A 144 10.34 -4.07 -3.02
CA LEU A 144 9.78 -5.43 -3.02
C LEU A 144 9.92 -6.09 -4.40
N ALA A 145 9.62 -5.36 -5.47
CA ALA A 145 9.78 -5.85 -6.84
C ALA A 145 11.22 -6.34 -7.07
N ASN A 146 12.22 -5.52 -6.75
CA ASN A 146 13.63 -5.90 -6.88
C ASN A 146 13.99 -7.14 -6.03
N ARG A 147 13.40 -7.28 -4.84
CA ARG A 147 13.61 -8.46 -3.99
C ARG A 147 12.99 -9.73 -4.59
N LEU A 148 11.78 -9.64 -5.16
CA LEU A 148 11.11 -10.75 -5.84
C LEU A 148 11.80 -11.10 -7.18
N LEU A 149 12.35 -10.10 -7.87
CA LEU A 149 13.05 -10.27 -9.14
C LEU A 149 14.48 -10.81 -8.97
N GLY A 150 15.13 -10.53 -7.83
CA GLY A 150 16.53 -10.86 -7.57
C GLY A 150 17.51 -9.87 -8.23
N SER A 151 18.80 -10.22 -8.28
CA SER A 151 19.89 -9.35 -8.78
C SER A 151 19.81 -9.03 -10.28
N GLN A 152 18.83 -9.55 -11.01
CA GLN A 152 18.54 -9.07 -12.36
C GLN A 152 17.77 -7.75 -12.23
N LYS A 153 18.53 -6.65 -12.24
CA LYS A 153 18.02 -5.27 -12.24
C LYS A 153 16.82 -5.16 -13.17
N ALA A 154 15.69 -4.66 -12.66
CA ALA A 154 14.83 -3.84 -13.51
C ALA A 154 15.74 -2.80 -14.18
N PRO A 155 15.85 -2.76 -15.52
CA PRO A 155 16.86 -1.94 -16.16
C PRO A 155 16.63 -0.47 -15.79
N PHE A 156 17.54 0.06 -14.98
CA PHE A 156 17.68 1.48 -14.75
C PHE A 156 18.27 2.06 -16.04
N GLY A 157 17.42 2.70 -16.84
CA GLY A 157 17.79 3.18 -18.16
C GLY A 157 16.60 3.16 -19.11
N ALA A 158 15.77 4.20 -19.01
CA ALA A 158 14.84 4.54 -20.07
C ALA A 158 15.61 4.70 -21.38
N ARG A 159 15.34 3.85 -22.37
CA ARG A 159 15.47 4.30 -23.76
C ARG A 159 14.30 5.26 -24.00
N PRO A 160 14.54 6.54 -24.36
CA PRO A 160 13.47 7.44 -24.74
C PRO A 160 12.69 6.80 -25.90
N GLY A 161 11.38 6.58 -25.73
CA GLY A 161 10.49 6.07 -26.79
C GLY A 161 9.82 4.72 -26.55
N LEU A 162 10.16 3.96 -25.49
CA LEU A 162 9.51 2.67 -25.21
C LEU A 162 8.62 2.70 -23.96
N THR A 163 7.71 3.68 -23.90
CA THR A 163 6.66 3.78 -22.86
C THR A 163 5.29 3.50 -23.48
N ARG A 164 5.16 2.36 -24.16
CA ARG A 164 3.89 1.89 -24.75
C ARG A 164 3.78 0.38 -24.61
N GLY A 165 3.41 -0.08 -23.41
CA GLY A 165 3.15 -1.49 -23.09
C GLY A 165 3.45 -1.76 -21.62
N SER A 166 2.55 -2.43 -20.91
CA SER A 166 2.80 -2.81 -19.51
C SER A 166 3.96 -3.81 -19.49
N ASN A 167 5.10 -3.45 -18.90
CA ASN A 167 6.31 -4.27 -18.95
C ASN A 167 6.27 -5.31 -17.82
N TRP A 168 6.08 -6.58 -18.20
CA TRP A 168 6.27 -7.68 -17.27
C TRP A 168 7.76 -7.94 -17.07
N LEU A 169 8.19 -7.90 -15.81
CA LEU A 169 9.56 -8.20 -15.40
C LEU A 169 9.61 -9.64 -14.90
N LYS A 170 10.51 -10.46 -15.46
CA LYS A 170 10.70 -11.86 -15.03
C LYS A 170 11.58 -11.89 -13.79
N GLY A 171 11.11 -12.55 -12.74
CA GLY A 171 11.83 -12.66 -11.47
C GLY A 171 12.53 -14.00 -11.27
N LYS A 172 12.99 -14.23 -10.04
CA LYS A 172 13.62 -15.50 -9.68
C LYS A 172 12.59 -16.63 -9.73
N GLY A 173 12.96 -17.72 -10.41
CA GLY A 173 12.14 -18.93 -10.49
C GLY A 173 10.87 -18.72 -11.32
N TYR A 174 9.71 -18.86 -10.67
CA TYR A 174 8.40 -18.92 -11.33
C TYR A 174 7.66 -17.58 -11.32
N LEU A 175 8.29 -16.47 -10.93
CA LEU A 175 7.60 -15.18 -10.75
C LEU A 175 7.73 -14.26 -11.96
N MET A 176 6.66 -13.50 -12.25
CA MET A 176 6.68 -12.32 -13.11
C MET A 176 5.98 -11.17 -12.40
N VAL A 177 6.58 -9.97 -12.39
CA VAL A 177 6.02 -8.79 -11.76
C VAL A 177 5.62 -7.78 -12.82
N LEU A 178 4.39 -7.30 -12.78
CA LEU A 178 3.96 -6.18 -13.60
C LEU A 178 4.52 -4.87 -13.02
N ASP A 179 5.28 -4.13 -13.83
CA ASP A 179 5.77 -2.80 -13.43
C ASP A 179 4.62 -1.79 -13.48
N THR A 180 4.20 -1.31 -12.31
CA THR A 180 3.10 -0.35 -12.18
C THR A 180 3.54 0.84 -11.33
N PRO A 181 3.66 2.05 -11.90
CA PRO A 181 3.90 3.25 -11.11
C PRO A 181 2.71 3.52 -10.17
N GLY A 182 2.98 4.10 -8.99
CA GLY A 182 2.05 4.32 -7.87
C GLY A 182 0.57 4.50 -8.24
N VAL A 183 -0.18 3.39 -8.14
CA VAL A 183 -1.50 3.22 -8.76
C VAL A 183 -2.67 3.77 -7.94
N LEU A 184 -2.45 4.10 -6.65
CA LEU A 184 -3.52 4.57 -5.78
C LEU A 184 -3.61 6.08 -5.82
N ASP A 185 -4.79 6.58 -6.20
CA ASP A 185 -5.11 8.00 -6.13
C ASP A 185 -5.22 8.43 -4.67
N THR A 186 -4.30 9.30 -4.25
CA THR A 186 -4.24 9.85 -2.90
C THR A 186 -4.84 11.25 -2.80
N SER A 187 -5.23 11.86 -3.92
CA SER A 187 -5.78 13.22 -3.95
C SER A 187 -7.15 13.35 -3.27
N VAL A 188 -7.87 12.23 -3.19
CA VAL A 188 -9.21 12.14 -2.59
C VAL A 188 -9.18 12.07 -1.05
N VAL A 189 -8.00 11.94 -0.44
CA VAL A 189 -7.88 11.70 1.00
C VAL A 189 -7.89 13.01 1.78
N LYS A 190 -8.70 13.05 2.85
CA LYS A 190 -8.89 14.22 3.72
C LYS A 190 -8.70 13.85 5.19
N GLY A 191 -8.64 14.87 6.04
CA GLY A 191 -8.59 14.74 7.50
C GLY A 191 -7.37 13.95 7.98
N GLU A 192 -7.55 13.16 9.05
CA GLU A 192 -6.46 12.44 9.69
C GLU A 192 -5.74 11.46 8.75
N ALA A 193 -6.46 10.80 7.84
CA ALA A 193 -5.86 9.91 6.86
C ALA A 193 -4.84 10.64 5.95
N LYS A 194 -5.12 11.91 5.60
CA LYS A 194 -4.18 12.75 4.84
C LYS A 194 -2.91 13.04 5.65
N MET A 195 -3.05 13.34 6.94
CA MET A 195 -1.92 13.59 7.84
C MET A 195 -1.01 12.36 7.97
N LYS A 196 -1.60 11.18 8.13
CA LYS A 196 -0.90 9.88 8.16
C LYS A 196 -0.14 9.61 6.86
N LEU A 197 -0.77 9.82 5.70
CA LEU A 197 -0.13 9.66 4.39
C LEU A 197 1.00 10.67 4.18
N ALA A 198 0.83 11.93 4.61
CA ALA A 198 1.88 12.94 4.55
C ALA A 198 3.08 12.58 5.43
N ALA A 199 2.84 12.18 6.69
CA ALA A 199 3.88 11.77 7.62
C ALA A 199 4.68 10.56 7.10
N SER A 200 3.98 9.55 6.56
CA SER A 200 4.59 8.33 5.99
C SER A 200 5.26 8.53 4.61
N TRP A 201 5.17 9.74 4.05
CA TRP A 201 5.73 10.15 2.75
C TRP A 201 4.99 9.59 1.52
N ALA A 202 3.71 9.26 1.67
CA ALA A 202 2.87 8.81 0.57
C ALA A 202 2.30 9.96 -0.29
N LEU A 203 2.38 11.20 0.19
CA LEU A 203 1.93 12.41 -0.53
C LEU A 203 3.12 13.28 -0.97
N PRO A 204 3.02 14.03 -2.08
CA PRO A 204 4.01 15.03 -2.44
C PRO A 204 3.98 16.21 -1.45
N GLU A 205 5.11 16.86 -1.25
CA GLU A 205 5.26 17.89 -0.19
C GLU A 205 4.37 19.11 -0.38
N ASN A 206 4.00 19.45 -1.63
CA ASN A 206 3.08 20.53 -1.94
C ASN A 206 1.61 20.20 -1.65
N ALA A 207 1.27 18.97 -1.26
CA ALA A 207 -0.10 18.57 -0.99
C ALA A 207 -0.55 18.81 0.46
N TYR A 208 0.34 19.21 1.37
CA TYR A 208 0.05 19.38 2.79
C TYR A 208 0.91 20.48 3.42
N ASP A 209 0.46 21.05 4.54
CA ASP A 209 1.30 21.94 5.34
C ASP A 209 2.27 21.11 6.19
N VAL A 210 3.57 21.40 6.06
CA VAL A 210 4.62 20.61 6.72
C VAL A 210 4.63 20.77 8.24
N GLN A 211 4.26 21.93 8.74
CA GLN A 211 4.22 22.24 10.17
C GLN A 211 3.03 21.52 10.82
N ASP A 212 1.85 21.57 10.18
CA ASP A 212 0.66 20.85 10.65
C ASP A 212 0.91 19.34 10.74
N VAL A 213 1.56 18.76 9.73
CA VAL A 213 1.86 17.32 9.70
C VAL A 213 2.91 16.96 10.75
N ALA A 214 3.90 17.81 11.00
CA ALA A 214 4.88 17.60 12.05
C ALA A 214 4.24 17.67 13.45
N VAL A 215 3.37 18.66 13.69
CA VAL A 215 2.61 18.78 14.94
C VAL A 215 1.69 17.57 15.15
N TYR A 216 0.96 17.15 14.11
CA TYR A 216 0.16 15.93 14.16
C TYR A 216 1.01 14.71 14.51
N LEU A 217 2.13 14.50 13.82
CA LEU A 217 3.02 13.38 14.10
C LEU A 217 3.53 13.42 15.54
N ALA A 218 4.05 14.57 15.98
CA ALA A 218 4.58 14.76 17.32
C ALA A 218 3.51 14.50 18.41
N SER A 219 2.25 14.88 18.17
CA SER A 219 1.13 14.57 19.08
C SER A 219 0.83 13.08 19.24
N ARG A 220 1.32 12.24 18.31
CA ARG A 220 1.16 10.79 18.33
C ARG A 220 2.41 10.05 18.81
N LEU A 221 3.50 10.77 19.10
CA LEU A 221 4.73 10.16 19.60
C LEU A 221 4.58 9.79 21.09
N PRO A 222 5.03 8.59 21.51
CA PRO A 222 5.01 8.21 22.93
C PRO A 222 5.78 9.22 23.80
N GLY A 223 5.15 9.68 24.89
CA GLY A 223 5.77 10.58 25.87
C GLY A 223 5.78 12.06 25.49
N VAL A 224 5.38 12.43 24.27
CA VAL A 224 5.27 13.84 23.86
C VAL A 224 3.95 14.42 24.36
N LYS A 225 4.03 15.41 25.25
CA LYS A 225 2.85 16.14 25.78
C LYS A 225 2.56 17.42 25.02
N ASP A 226 3.63 18.13 24.63
CA ASP A 226 3.57 19.36 23.85
C ASP A 226 4.28 19.15 22.50
N PRO A 227 3.51 18.98 21.41
CA PRO A 227 4.07 18.77 20.07
C PRO A 227 4.93 19.93 19.57
N VAL A 228 4.57 21.17 19.91
CA VAL A 228 5.28 22.37 19.43
C VAL A 228 6.61 22.47 20.15
N ALA A 229 6.61 22.35 21.48
CA ALA A 229 7.84 22.35 22.27
C ALA A 229 8.80 21.22 21.83
N TYR A 230 8.26 20.03 21.55
CA TYR A 230 9.05 18.91 21.03
C TYR A 230 9.75 19.25 19.70
N ILE A 231 9.05 19.89 18.76
CA ILE A 231 9.64 20.30 17.47
C ILE A 231 10.71 21.38 17.69
N GLU A 232 10.49 22.34 18.59
CA GLU A 232 11.47 23.36 18.94
C GLU A 232 12.73 22.77 19.56
N GLU A 233 12.57 21.84 20.51
CA GLU A 233 13.68 21.12 21.13
C GLU A 233 14.47 20.29 20.11
N PHE A 234 13.77 19.58 19.22
CA PHE A 234 14.38 18.86 18.12
C PHE A 234 15.19 19.81 17.21
N GLY A 235 14.61 20.96 16.84
CA GLY A 235 15.27 21.98 16.03
C GLY A 235 16.51 22.56 16.70
N ARG A 236 16.41 22.90 17.99
CA ARG A 236 17.53 23.41 18.80
C ARG A 236 18.66 22.38 18.88
N GLY A 237 18.34 21.12 19.14
CA GLY A 237 19.31 20.02 19.18
C GLY A 237 20.02 19.74 17.85
N ARG A 238 19.45 20.20 16.73
CA ARG A 238 20.02 20.07 15.37
C ARG A 238 20.64 21.36 14.83
N GLY A 239 20.62 22.44 15.60
CA GLY A 239 21.11 23.75 15.15
C GLY A 239 20.26 24.38 14.04
N PHE A 240 18.98 24.04 13.95
CA PHE A 240 18.05 24.66 13.00
C PHE A 240 17.58 26.00 13.54
N LEU A 241 18.49 26.97 13.55
CA LEU A 241 18.28 28.30 14.12
C LEU A 241 18.20 29.35 13.02
N ALA A 242 17.30 30.31 13.20
CA ALA A 242 17.25 31.55 12.46
C ALA A 242 18.22 32.60 13.06
N SER A 243 18.39 33.71 12.35
CA SER A 243 19.09 34.89 12.87
C SER A 243 18.49 35.33 14.21
N GLY A 244 19.33 35.52 15.22
CA GLY A 244 18.88 35.85 16.58
C GLY A 244 18.68 34.63 17.51
N GLY A 245 18.96 33.41 17.05
CA GLY A 245 18.98 32.21 17.90
C GLY A 245 17.62 31.55 18.15
N ALA A 246 16.54 32.08 17.57
CA ALA A 246 15.24 31.43 17.54
C ALA A 246 15.27 30.18 16.65
N VAL A 247 14.47 29.16 16.96
CA VAL A 247 14.37 27.95 16.13
C VAL A 247 13.62 28.25 14.83
N GLU A 248 14.18 27.81 13.71
CA GLU A 248 13.51 27.85 12.41
C GLU A 248 12.48 26.71 12.34
N PHE A 249 11.24 27.00 12.75
CA PHE A 249 10.23 25.98 13.01
C PHE A 249 9.86 25.13 11.79
N GLU A 250 9.79 25.72 10.58
CA GLU A 250 9.50 24.96 9.35
C GLU A 250 10.60 23.94 9.04
N ARG A 251 11.88 24.33 9.23
CA ARG A 251 13.02 23.42 9.04
C ARG A 251 13.07 22.34 10.11
N ALA A 252 12.75 22.67 11.36
CA ALA A 252 12.58 21.69 12.43
C ALA A 252 11.46 20.68 12.13
N SER A 253 10.31 21.16 11.64
CA SER A 253 9.19 20.33 11.23
C SER A 253 9.59 19.34 10.12
N LYS A 254 10.27 19.82 9.07
CA LYS A 254 10.85 18.95 8.02
C LYS A 254 11.80 17.90 8.61
N GLY A 255 12.65 18.30 9.55
CA GLY A 255 13.58 17.42 10.23
C GLY A 255 12.90 16.31 11.03
N VAL A 256 11.83 16.62 11.76
CA VAL A 256 11.03 15.64 12.51
C VAL A 256 10.37 14.63 11.57
N LEU A 257 9.73 15.10 10.48
CA LEU A 257 9.13 14.21 9.49
C LEU A 257 10.18 13.31 8.83
N GLN A 258 11.34 13.86 8.47
CA GLN A 258 12.43 13.08 7.91
C GLN A 258 12.94 12.01 8.89
N ALA A 259 13.14 12.37 10.16
CA ALA A 259 13.55 11.42 11.18
C ALA A 259 12.55 10.27 11.34
N PHE A 260 11.24 10.53 11.28
CA PHE A 260 10.21 9.47 11.29
C PHE A 260 10.26 8.60 10.03
N ARG A 261 10.42 9.21 8.85
CA ARG A 261 10.52 8.52 7.55
C ARG A 261 11.73 7.58 7.47
N GLU A 262 12.77 7.87 8.24
CA GLU A 262 14.00 7.08 8.32
C GLU A 262 14.05 6.15 9.54
N GLY A 263 13.01 6.13 10.39
CA GLY A 263 12.96 5.33 11.61
C GLY A 263 13.86 5.83 12.76
N ARG A 264 14.40 7.05 12.65
CA ARG A 264 15.29 7.66 13.66
C ARG A 264 14.55 8.19 14.89
N LEU A 265 13.22 8.30 14.85
CA LEU A 265 12.39 8.58 16.03
C LEU A 265 12.04 7.29 16.81
N GLY A 266 12.57 6.15 16.39
CA GLY A 266 12.22 4.84 16.94
C GLY A 266 11.15 4.13 16.11
N ARG A 267 10.73 2.97 16.63
CA ARG A 267 9.75 2.08 15.99
C ARG A 267 8.33 2.51 16.36
N ILE A 268 7.67 3.21 15.45
CA ILE A 268 6.40 3.90 15.73
C ILE A 268 5.35 3.47 14.71
N THR A 269 4.18 3.07 15.21
CA THR A 269 2.97 2.82 14.42
C THR A 269 1.90 3.82 14.86
N LEU A 270 1.30 4.56 13.92
CA LEU A 270 0.33 5.63 14.16
C LEU A 270 -1.13 5.13 14.19
N GLU A 271 -1.31 3.81 14.10
CA GLU A 271 -2.60 3.16 13.97
C GLU A 271 -2.64 1.90 14.82
N LYS A 272 -3.73 1.72 15.54
CA LYS A 272 -4.09 0.49 16.24
C LYS A 272 -5.38 -0.06 15.64
N PRO A 273 -5.61 -1.38 15.62
CA PRO A 273 -6.86 -1.93 15.12
C PRO A 273 -8.09 -1.30 15.77
N GLU A 274 -8.04 -1.01 17.08
CA GLU A 274 -9.16 -0.47 17.85
C GLU A 274 -9.49 0.99 17.53
N ASP A 275 -8.62 1.69 16.79
CA ASP A 275 -8.91 3.04 16.30
C ASP A 275 -10.00 3.02 15.20
N PHE A 276 -10.34 1.83 14.68
CA PHE A 276 -11.19 1.69 13.50
C PHE A 276 -12.43 0.82 13.77
N PRO A 277 -13.63 1.31 13.41
CA PRO A 277 -14.88 0.56 13.58
C PRO A 277 -14.88 -0.82 12.90
N GLU A 278 -14.12 -0.97 11.81
CA GLU A 278 -14.00 -2.23 11.08
C GLU A 278 -13.33 -3.37 11.87
N PHE A 279 -12.77 -3.08 13.04
CA PHE A 279 -12.12 -4.02 13.95
C PHE A 279 -12.68 -3.96 15.38
N GLY A 280 -13.90 -3.43 15.55
CA GLY A 280 -14.54 -3.33 16.86
C GLY A 280 -14.20 -2.07 17.65
N GLY A 281 -13.54 -1.08 17.01
CA GLY A 281 -13.38 0.25 17.58
C GLY A 281 -14.73 0.95 17.81
N ALA A 282 -14.81 1.80 18.84
CA ALA A 282 -16.00 2.59 19.08
C ALA A 282 -16.29 3.48 17.86
N ARG A 283 -17.53 3.43 17.34
CA ARG A 283 -18.01 4.49 16.44
C ARG A 283 -18.12 5.76 17.26
N GLU A 284 -17.46 6.83 16.84
CA GLU A 284 -17.76 8.14 17.41
C GLU A 284 -19.27 8.39 17.30
N PRO A 285 -19.96 8.69 18.42
CA PRO A 285 -21.35 9.08 18.36
C PRO A 285 -21.41 10.53 17.84
N ASN A 286 -21.39 10.71 16.51
CA ASN A 286 -22.21 11.73 15.86
C ASN A 286 -22.13 11.64 14.34
N GLY A 287 -23.25 11.21 13.75
CA GLY A 287 -23.63 11.66 12.43
C GLY A 287 -23.87 13.18 12.47
N LYS A 288 -22.99 13.93 11.82
CA LYS A 288 -23.43 15.03 10.98
C LYS A 288 -23.12 14.64 9.56
N GLU A 289 -24.12 14.02 8.92
CA GLU A 289 -24.32 14.18 7.50
C GLU A 289 -24.50 15.68 7.26
N THR A 290 -23.43 16.40 6.94
CA THR A 290 -23.59 17.60 6.12
C THR A 290 -23.97 17.08 4.75
N GLY A 291 -25.28 16.92 4.55
CA GLY A 291 -25.85 16.78 3.23
C GLY A 291 -25.47 18.01 2.42
N GLU A 292 -24.53 17.84 1.51
CA GLU A 292 -24.45 18.64 0.29
C GLU A 292 -24.37 17.66 -0.88
N LYS A 293 -25.53 17.48 -1.50
CA LYS A 293 -25.70 17.10 -2.90
C LYS A 293 -26.16 18.36 -3.64
N PRO A 294 -25.99 18.39 -4.97
CA PRO A 294 -24.77 18.26 -5.75
C PRO A 294 -24.14 19.62 -6.08
#